data_AF-A0A2A5P008-F1
#
_entry.id   AF-A0A2A5P008-F1
#
_cell.length_a   1.000
_cell.length_b   1.000
_cell.length_c   1.000
_cell.angle_alpha   90.00
_cell.angle_beta   90.00
_cell.angle_gamma   90.00
#
_symmetry.space_group_name_H-M   'P 1'
#
loop_
_entity.id
_entity.type
_entity.pdbx_description
1 polymer ?
#
loop_
_entity_poly.entity_id
_entity_poly.type
_entity_poly.pdbx_seq_one_letter_code
_entity_poly.pdbx_strand_id
1 'polypeptide(L)'
;MKISKEALEFLKRPQRVLEVTIPVQMDDGHVEVFTGYRVQYNWARGPTKGGIRYHPHETLSTVKALAAWMTWKTAVMDLPYGGGKGGVVCDPKAMSDRELEALSRGYIRAIYDIISPYSDIPAPDVYTNPKIMAWMMDEYETIARRRDPAFGVITGKPLSIGGSLGRIDATSRGAAYTIREAAKRIGMELKGATIAIQGYGNAGYHLAKIMSEEFKMRVVAVSDSKGGIYNPDGLNADDVLKWKSETGSVKDYPGATNITNKELLELEVDILAPAAIENVITHENADNVKARIVAEVANGPVTPEADEILYEKGILQIPDFLCNAGGVTVSYFEWVQNITGLYWSADEVYRRLDEKMTKAFHEVYTLSRERKMHMRDAAYVIAVERVYRAMLDRGWVKQ
;
A
#
# COMPACT_ATOMS: atom_id res chain seq x y z
N MET A 1 -11.82 -21.99 -3.56
CA MET A 1 -10.76 -22.98 -3.24
C MET A 1 -11.25 -23.93 -2.15
N LYS A 2 -10.69 -25.13 -2.01
CA LYS A 2 -11.00 -26.01 -0.87
C LYS A 2 -10.15 -25.61 0.34
N ILE A 3 -10.78 -25.32 1.47
CA ILE A 3 -10.13 -25.00 2.74
C ILE A 3 -10.89 -25.72 3.86
N SER A 4 -10.19 -26.29 4.85
CA SER A 4 -10.84 -26.97 5.96
C SER A 4 -11.59 -25.95 6.85
N LYS A 5 -12.68 -26.39 7.51
CA LYS A 5 -13.43 -25.53 8.44
C LYS A 5 -12.54 -25.02 9.57
N GLU A 6 -11.63 -25.86 10.06
CA GLU A 6 -10.64 -25.52 11.08
C GLU A 6 -9.74 -24.36 10.63
N ALA A 7 -9.16 -24.45 9.42
CA ALA A 7 -8.34 -23.39 8.86
C ALA A 7 -9.12 -22.09 8.64
N LEU A 8 -10.38 -22.17 8.21
CA LEU A 8 -11.23 -21.00 8.06
C LEU A 8 -11.51 -20.32 9.40
N GLU A 9 -11.82 -21.09 10.44
CA GLU A 9 -12.03 -20.54 11.79
C GLU A 9 -10.74 -19.93 12.36
N PHE A 10 -9.59 -20.54 12.11
CA PHE A 10 -8.29 -19.97 12.47
C PHE A 10 -8.08 -18.63 11.77
N LEU A 11 -8.27 -18.57 10.45
CA LEU A 11 -8.05 -17.37 9.65
C LEU A 11 -9.07 -16.26 9.89
N LYS A 12 -10.17 -16.48 10.62
CA LYS A 12 -11.10 -15.42 11.03
C LYS A 12 -10.62 -14.61 12.24
N ARG A 13 -9.60 -15.09 12.96
CA ARG A 13 -9.17 -14.53 14.24
C ARG A 13 -7.69 -14.11 14.16
N PRO A 14 -7.31 -12.91 14.62
CA PRO A 14 -5.91 -12.58 14.75
C PRO A 14 -5.26 -13.48 15.80
N GLN A 15 -4.01 -13.89 15.57
CA GLN A 15 -3.27 -14.71 16.51
C GLN A 15 -2.89 -13.96 17.80
N ARG A 16 -2.63 -12.65 17.72
CA ARG A 16 -2.32 -11.82 18.89
C ARG A 16 -2.86 -10.40 18.73
N VAL A 17 -3.44 -9.88 19.81
CA VAL A 17 -3.87 -8.49 19.97
C VAL A 17 -3.27 -7.97 21.26
N LEU A 18 -2.58 -6.85 21.19
CA LEU A 18 -2.07 -6.11 22.34
C LEU A 18 -2.70 -4.71 22.34
N GLU A 19 -3.31 -4.35 23.47
CA GLU A 19 -3.79 -3.00 23.77
C GLU A 19 -2.96 -2.46 24.94
N VAL A 20 -2.49 -1.23 24.82
CA VAL A 20 -1.58 -0.60 25.78
C VAL A 20 -2.00 0.82 26.11
N THR A 21 -1.60 1.25 27.29
CA THR A 21 -1.73 2.60 27.78
C THR A 21 -0.39 3.32 27.65
N ILE A 22 -0.36 4.50 27.03
CA ILE A 22 0.86 5.23 26.70
C ILE A 22 0.81 6.61 27.37
N PRO A 23 1.41 6.78 28.56
CA PRO A 23 1.48 8.08 29.22
C PRO A 23 2.50 8.99 28.54
N VAL A 24 2.12 10.24 28.26
CA VAL A 24 2.98 11.27 27.67
C VAL A 24 2.85 12.55 28.49
N GLN A 25 3.99 13.13 28.87
CA GLN A 25 4.00 14.47 29.48
C GLN A 25 3.89 15.53 28.38
N MET A 26 2.77 16.25 28.36
CA MET A 26 2.42 17.29 27.40
C MET A 26 3.24 18.58 27.66
N ASP A 27 3.25 19.50 26.69
CA ASP A 27 4.06 20.73 26.72
C ASP A 27 3.66 21.69 27.86
N ASP A 28 2.40 21.66 28.28
CA ASP A 28 1.87 22.41 29.43
C ASP A 28 2.14 21.73 30.80
N GLY A 29 2.80 20.56 30.78
CA GLY A 29 3.24 19.82 31.95
C GLY A 29 2.27 18.75 32.47
N HIS A 30 1.03 18.65 31.98
CA HIS A 30 0.13 17.56 32.37
C HIS A 30 0.54 16.23 31.72
N VAL A 31 0.07 15.11 32.27
CA VAL A 31 0.25 13.79 31.66
C VAL A 31 -1.05 13.39 30.97
N GLU A 32 -0.99 13.24 29.66
CA GLU A 32 -2.07 12.68 28.85
C GLU A 32 -1.80 11.19 28.63
N VAL A 33 -2.87 10.39 28.59
CA VAL A 33 -2.76 8.93 28.50
C VAL A 33 -3.46 8.43 27.24
N PHE A 34 -2.67 8.00 26.27
CA PHE A 34 -3.17 7.54 24.97
C PHE A 34 -3.41 6.03 24.95
N THR A 35 -4.38 5.59 24.15
CA THR A 35 -4.61 4.17 23.86
C THR A 35 -3.85 3.75 22.61
N GLY A 36 -3.03 2.71 22.72
CA GLY A 36 -2.30 2.10 21.61
C GLY A 36 -2.70 0.65 21.36
N TYR A 37 -2.62 0.24 20.09
CA TYR A 37 -2.90 -1.12 19.65
C TYR A 37 -1.73 -1.68 18.84
N ARG A 38 -1.49 -2.99 18.96
CA ARG A 38 -0.71 -3.77 18.00
C ARG A 38 -1.37 -5.13 17.78
N VAL A 39 -1.78 -5.39 16.54
CA VAL A 39 -2.41 -6.64 16.10
C VAL A 39 -1.45 -7.39 15.19
N GLN A 40 -1.21 -8.66 15.50
CA GLN A 40 -0.43 -9.59 14.70
C GLN A 40 -1.39 -10.68 14.23
N TYR A 41 -1.81 -10.60 12.97
CA TYR A 41 -2.94 -11.36 12.48
C TYR A 41 -2.58 -12.81 12.22
N ASN A 42 -1.55 -13.05 11.40
CA ASN A 42 -1.06 -14.39 11.11
C ASN A 42 0.43 -14.36 10.76
N TRP A 43 1.27 -15.17 11.41
CA TRP A 43 2.73 -15.28 11.19
C TRP A 43 3.16 -16.62 10.59
N ALA A 44 2.25 -17.40 9.98
CA ALA A 44 2.58 -18.71 9.42
C ALA A 44 3.71 -18.64 8.38
N ARG A 45 3.77 -17.55 7.60
CA ARG A 45 4.77 -17.35 6.55
C ARG A 45 6.05 -16.65 6.98
N GLY A 46 6.11 -16.14 8.21
CA GLY A 46 7.23 -15.35 8.73
C GLY A 46 6.75 -14.21 9.62
N PRO A 47 7.64 -13.29 10.01
CA PRO A 47 7.28 -12.21 10.93
C PRO A 47 6.17 -11.32 10.36
N THR A 48 5.35 -10.75 11.23
CA THR A 48 4.24 -9.91 10.79
C THR A 48 4.75 -8.56 10.28
N LYS A 49 4.09 -8.03 9.26
CA LYS A 49 4.43 -6.73 8.67
C LYS A 49 3.21 -5.83 8.62
N GLY A 50 3.37 -4.59 9.07
CA GLY A 50 2.41 -3.54 8.76
C GLY A 50 2.51 -2.26 9.59
N GLY A 51 1.95 -1.20 9.03
CA GLY A 51 2.14 0.17 9.50
C GLY A 51 1.49 0.51 10.85
N ILE A 52 1.85 1.68 11.37
CA ILE A 52 1.30 2.28 12.59
C ILE A 52 0.55 3.57 12.20
N ARG A 53 -0.71 3.66 12.61
CA ARG A 53 -1.58 4.81 12.34
C ARG A 53 -1.71 5.69 13.57
N TYR A 54 -1.54 6.99 13.41
CA TYR A 54 -1.94 7.96 14.43
C TYR A 54 -3.25 8.58 13.95
N HIS A 55 -4.36 8.39 14.65
CA HIS A 55 -5.64 8.92 14.19
C HIS A 55 -6.65 9.03 15.35
N PRO A 56 -7.42 10.14 15.46
CA PRO A 56 -8.33 10.35 16.59
C PRO A 56 -9.50 9.37 16.61
N HIS A 57 -9.87 8.81 15.46
CA HIS A 57 -10.95 7.82 15.31
C HIS A 57 -10.42 6.39 15.10
N GLU A 58 -9.17 6.11 15.48
CA GLU A 58 -8.64 4.75 15.38
C GLU A 58 -9.39 3.80 16.33
N THR A 59 -9.72 2.60 15.86
CA THR A 59 -10.40 1.59 16.67
C THR A 59 -9.70 0.25 16.56
N LEU A 60 -9.79 -0.58 17.59
CA LEU A 60 -9.26 -1.94 17.53
C LEU A 60 -9.84 -2.74 16.34
N SER A 61 -11.11 -2.53 15.99
CA SER A 61 -11.74 -3.18 14.84
C SER A 61 -11.05 -2.82 13.52
N THR A 62 -10.80 -1.52 13.31
CA THR A 62 -10.05 -1.02 12.14
C THR A 62 -8.66 -1.64 12.08
N VAL A 63 -7.92 -1.65 13.20
CA VAL A 63 -6.56 -2.23 13.26
C VAL A 63 -6.58 -3.73 12.95
N LYS A 64 -7.58 -4.48 13.44
CA LYS A 64 -7.74 -5.92 13.13
C LYS A 64 -8.01 -6.17 11.65
N ALA A 65 -8.91 -5.41 11.03
CA ALA A 65 -9.24 -5.53 9.61
C ALA A 65 -8.00 -5.25 8.73
N LEU A 66 -7.28 -4.17 9.01
CA LEU A 66 -6.07 -3.81 8.29
C LEU A 66 -4.95 -4.85 8.46
N ALA A 67 -4.81 -5.46 9.65
CA ALA A 67 -3.84 -6.53 9.88
C ALA A 67 -4.17 -7.80 9.07
N ALA A 68 -5.46 -8.13 8.91
CA ALA A 68 -5.91 -9.20 8.03
C ALA A 68 -5.52 -8.93 6.57
N TRP A 69 -5.83 -7.73 6.07
CA TRP A 69 -5.45 -7.34 4.70
C TRP A 69 -3.94 -7.35 4.46
N MET A 70 -3.13 -6.97 5.45
CA MET A 70 -1.67 -7.10 5.33
C MET A 70 -1.21 -8.56 5.18
N THR A 71 -1.94 -9.52 5.74
CA THR A 71 -1.65 -10.96 5.56
C THR A 71 -1.83 -11.35 4.10
N TRP A 72 -2.91 -10.91 3.46
CA TRP A 72 -3.18 -11.21 2.06
C TRP A 72 -2.23 -10.47 1.12
N LYS A 73 -1.92 -9.22 1.42
CA LYS A 73 -1.02 -8.37 0.65
C LYS A 73 0.42 -8.87 0.63
N THR A 74 0.92 -9.35 1.78
CA THR A 74 2.25 -9.97 1.84
C THR A 74 2.27 -11.33 1.15
N ALA A 75 1.20 -12.11 1.30
CA ALA A 75 1.09 -13.44 0.69
C ALA A 75 0.96 -13.39 -0.84
N VAL A 76 0.18 -12.48 -1.43
CA VAL A 76 0.06 -12.37 -2.90
C VAL A 76 1.40 -12.01 -3.56
N MET A 77 2.25 -11.27 -2.85
CA MET A 77 3.60 -10.91 -3.30
C MET A 77 4.67 -11.96 -3.00
N ASP A 78 4.27 -13.11 -2.44
CA ASP A 78 5.19 -14.19 -2.05
C ASP A 78 6.34 -13.66 -1.17
N LEU A 79 6.00 -12.79 -0.22
CA LEU A 79 6.94 -12.28 0.77
C LEU A 79 6.98 -13.25 1.96
N PRO A 80 8.14 -13.39 2.64
CA PRO A 80 8.28 -14.22 3.83
C PRO A 80 7.72 -13.50 5.06
N TYR A 81 6.50 -12.99 4.97
CA TYR A 81 5.85 -12.20 6.00
C TYR A 81 4.42 -12.67 6.29
N GLY A 82 4.03 -12.39 7.52
CA GLY A 82 2.64 -12.34 7.96
C GLY A 82 2.03 -10.94 7.90
N GLY A 83 0.78 -10.81 8.31
CA GLY A 83 0.11 -9.51 8.44
C GLY A 83 0.08 -8.98 9.87
N GLY A 84 0.41 -7.70 10.03
CA GLY A 84 0.27 -6.98 11.29
C GLY A 84 -0.23 -5.56 11.07
N LYS A 85 -0.65 -4.89 12.14
CA LYS A 85 -1.01 -3.47 12.12
C LYS A 85 -0.95 -2.88 13.53
N GLY A 86 -0.59 -1.60 13.63
CA GLY A 86 -0.67 -0.84 14.88
C GLY A 86 -1.46 0.44 14.71
N GLY A 87 -1.89 1.00 15.82
CA GLY A 87 -2.57 2.29 15.85
C GLY A 87 -2.46 2.95 17.21
N VAL A 88 -2.52 4.28 17.24
CA VAL A 88 -2.64 5.08 18.47
C VAL A 88 -3.79 6.05 18.28
N VAL A 89 -4.68 6.08 19.27
CA VAL A 89 -5.83 6.99 19.29
C VAL A 89 -5.34 8.37 19.73
N CYS A 90 -4.93 9.21 18.77
CA CYS A 90 -4.45 10.56 19.02
C CYS A 90 -4.72 11.49 17.82
N ASP A 91 -4.77 12.81 18.05
CA ASP A 91 -4.74 13.80 16.97
C ASP A 91 -3.33 14.40 16.83
N PRO A 92 -2.51 13.89 15.90
CA PRO A 92 -1.14 14.36 15.74
C PRO A 92 -1.04 15.80 15.23
N LYS A 93 -2.13 16.40 14.74
CA LYS A 93 -2.15 17.81 14.31
C LYS A 93 -2.25 18.79 15.49
N ALA A 94 -2.74 18.31 16.63
CA ALA A 94 -2.84 19.07 17.87
C ALA A 94 -1.60 18.92 18.76
N MET A 95 -0.62 18.11 18.34
CA MET A 95 0.58 17.78 19.13
C MET A 95 1.81 18.51 18.59
N SER A 96 2.70 18.90 19.49
CA SER A 96 4.01 19.41 19.11
C SER A 96 4.95 18.28 18.68
N ASP A 97 6.05 18.63 18.02
CA ASP A 97 7.10 17.67 17.64
C ASP A 97 7.67 16.91 18.86
N ARG A 98 7.80 17.58 20.01
CA ARG A 98 8.30 16.97 21.24
C ARG A 98 7.32 15.93 21.78
N GLU A 99 6.03 16.26 21.78
CA GLU A 99 4.97 15.36 22.22
C GLU A 99 4.84 14.15 21.29
N LEU A 100 4.97 14.34 19.97
CA LEU A 100 4.98 13.26 18.99
C LEU A 100 6.19 12.33 19.16
N GLU A 101 7.37 12.87 19.46
CA GLU A 101 8.55 12.06 19.80
C GLU A 101 8.28 11.25 21.07
N ALA A 102 7.83 11.90 22.15
CA ALA A 102 7.53 11.24 23.42
C ALA A 102 6.48 10.13 23.27
N LEU A 103 5.40 10.38 22.51
CA LEU A 103 4.37 9.38 22.20
C LEU A 103 4.96 8.20 21.43
N SER A 104 5.80 8.46 20.44
CA SER A 104 6.39 7.42 19.59
C SER A 104 7.37 6.53 20.36
N ARG A 105 8.16 7.12 21.25
CA ARG A 105 9.03 6.39 22.18
C ARG A 105 8.21 5.60 23.20
N GLY A 106 7.19 6.22 23.79
CA GLY A 106 6.25 5.59 24.70
C GLY A 106 5.57 4.36 24.09
N TYR A 107 5.15 4.46 22.83
CA TYR A 107 4.57 3.33 22.09
C TYR A 107 5.54 2.15 21.99
N ILE A 108 6.79 2.39 21.59
CA ILE A 108 7.81 1.33 21.48
C ILE A 108 8.10 0.67 22.82
N ARG A 109 8.23 1.44 23.90
CA ARG A 109 8.41 0.91 25.26
C ARG A 109 7.26 -0.01 25.66
N ALA A 110 6.03 0.36 25.29
CA ALA A 110 4.83 -0.39 25.63
C ALA A 110 4.64 -1.69 24.81
N ILE A 111 5.16 -1.75 23.58
CA ILE A 111 5.01 -2.93 22.69
C ILE A 111 6.29 -3.74 22.50
N TYR A 112 7.40 -3.35 23.15
CA TYR A 112 8.74 -3.90 22.94
C TYR A 112 8.77 -5.43 22.96
N ASP A 113 8.09 -6.06 23.91
CA ASP A 113 8.09 -7.51 24.12
C ASP A 113 7.49 -8.32 22.96
N ILE A 114 6.73 -7.67 22.07
CA ILE A 114 6.07 -8.34 20.95
C ILE A 114 6.64 -7.96 19.57
N ILE A 115 7.66 -7.09 19.51
CA ILE A 115 8.33 -6.67 18.27
C ILE A 115 9.81 -7.03 18.26
N SER A 116 10.33 -7.33 17.07
CA SER A 116 11.74 -7.57 16.80
C SER A 116 11.96 -7.62 15.29
N PRO A 117 13.21 -7.52 14.81
CA PRO A 117 13.53 -7.72 13.40
C PRO A 117 13.05 -9.07 12.83
N TYR A 118 12.70 -10.04 13.67
CA TYR A 118 12.30 -11.40 13.28
C TYR A 118 10.92 -11.83 13.81
N SER A 119 10.17 -10.96 14.51
CA SER A 119 8.82 -11.27 14.99
C SER A 119 7.76 -10.38 14.35
N ASP A 120 7.95 -9.06 14.37
CA ASP A 120 6.98 -8.09 13.89
C ASP A 120 7.65 -6.75 13.55
N ILE A 121 7.46 -6.30 12.31
CA ILE A 121 8.19 -5.17 11.72
C ILE A 121 7.20 -4.04 11.36
N PRO A 122 7.13 -2.95 12.16
CA PRO A 122 6.27 -1.83 11.84
C PRO A 122 6.70 -1.03 10.60
N ALA A 123 5.88 -0.06 10.22
CA ALA A 123 6.07 0.84 9.09
C ALA A 123 5.28 2.14 9.33
N PRO A 124 5.52 3.20 8.55
CA PRO A 124 4.65 4.36 8.57
C PRO A 124 3.31 4.05 7.89
N ASP A 125 2.29 4.80 8.28
CA ASP A 125 0.92 4.79 7.77
C ASP A 125 0.31 6.19 7.96
N VAL A 126 -1.02 6.32 8.00
CA VAL A 126 -1.71 7.60 8.21
C VAL A 126 -1.16 8.36 9.42
N TYR A 127 -0.74 9.59 9.15
CA TYR A 127 -0.12 10.55 10.07
C TYR A 127 1.15 10.07 10.80
N THR A 128 1.80 9.01 10.31
CA THR A 128 3.18 8.67 10.67
C THR A 128 4.09 8.77 9.44
N ASN A 129 5.37 9.03 9.66
CA ASN A 129 6.30 9.37 8.58
C ASN A 129 7.73 8.90 8.94
N PRO A 130 8.72 9.05 8.04
CA PRO A 130 10.08 8.59 8.32
C PRO A 130 10.73 9.18 9.58
N LYS A 131 10.39 10.42 9.97
CA LYS A 131 10.88 11.04 11.21
C LYS A 131 10.38 10.28 12.44
N ILE A 132 9.10 9.91 12.46
CA ILE A 132 8.53 9.08 13.53
C ILE A 132 9.15 7.69 13.56
N MET A 133 9.41 7.07 12.39
CA MET A 133 10.08 5.77 12.33
C MET A 133 11.51 5.83 12.89
N ALA A 134 12.20 6.96 12.73
CA ALA A 134 13.53 7.18 13.30
C ALA A 134 13.51 7.17 14.83
N TRP A 135 12.60 7.93 15.45
CA TRP A 135 12.43 7.96 16.91
C TRP A 135 12.07 6.58 17.48
N MET A 136 11.19 5.85 16.78
CA MET A 136 10.82 4.50 17.18
C MET A 136 11.98 3.51 17.11
N MET A 137 12.79 3.60 16.04
CA MET A 137 13.97 2.75 15.87
C MET A 137 15.02 3.03 16.96
N ASP A 138 15.28 4.31 17.25
CA ASP A 138 16.23 4.75 18.28
C ASP A 138 15.84 4.28 19.69
N GLU A 139 14.55 4.38 20.05
CA GLU A 139 14.05 3.85 21.33
C GLU A 139 14.21 2.32 21.39
N TYR A 140 13.89 1.62 20.30
CA TYR A 140 14.07 0.16 20.23
C TYR A 140 15.53 -0.23 20.41
N GLU A 141 16.46 0.40 19.68
CA GLU A 141 17.90 0.12 19.77
C GLU A 141 18.43 0.35 21.19
N THR A 142 17.94 1.42 21.85
CA THR A 142 18.29 1.77 23.23
C THR A 142 17.87 0.68 24.23
N ILE A 143 16.66 0.14 24.08
CA ILE A 143 16.13 -0.93 24.94
C ILE A 143 16.82 -2.26 24.62
N ALA A 144 16.99 -2.60 23.34
CA ALA A 144 17.62 -3.83 22.86
C ALA A 144 19.14 -3.89 23.11
N ARG A 145 19.74 -2.79 23.59
CA ARG A 145 21.17 -2.67 23.92
C ARG A 145 22.08 -3.04 22.75
N ARG A 146 21.63 -2.78 21.51
CA ARG A 146 22.38 -3.04 20.27
C ARG A 146 22.84 -4.51 20.14
N ARG A 147 22.02 -5.46 20.63
CA ARG A 147 22.33 -6.90 20.58
C ARG A 147 21.79 -7.60 19.35
N ASP A 148 20.90 -6.95 18.61
CA ASP A 148 20.27 -7.45 17.40
C ASP A 148 20.31 -6.37 16.29
N PRO A 149 19.97 -6.68 15.02
CA PRO A 149 20.03 -5.71 13.94
C PRO A 149 18.86 -4.71 14.05
N ALA A 150 18.97 -3.76 14.97
CA ALA A 150 17.90 -2.83 15.37
C ALA A 150 17.30 -2.05 14.19
N PHE A 151 18.09 -1.71 13.16
CA PHE A 151 17.57 -1.04 11.97
C PHE A 151 16.51 -1.87 11.22
N GLY A 152 16.54 -3.20 11.39
CA GLY A 152 15.56 -4.13 10.82
C GLY A 152 14.25 -4.20 11.60
N VAL A 153 14.13 -3.58 12.78
CA VAL A 153 12.89 -3.65 13.57
C VAL A 153 11.74 -2.89 12.91
N ILE A 154 12.03 -1.83 12.17
CA ILE A 154 11.06 -0.94 11.56
C ILE A 154 11.52 -0.48 10.18
N THR A 155 10.57 -0.27 9.27
CA THR A 155 10.84 0.15 7.90
C THR A 155 10.24 1.52 7.60
N GLY A 156 10.64 2.13 6.50
CA GLY A 156 10.29 3.50 6.14
C GLY A 156 11.11 4.55 6.85
N LYS A 157 12.36 4.21 7.19
CA LYS A 157 13.30 5.10 7.87
C LYS A 157 13.89 6.13 6.92
N PRO A 158 14.46 7.23 7.44
CA PRO A 158 15.32 8.13 6.67
C PRO A 158 16.55 7.39 6.11
N LEU A 159 17.06 7.84 4.96
CA LEU A 159 18.21 7.22 4.32
C LEU A 159 19.48 7.22 5.20
N SER A 160 19.65 8.23 6.05
CA SER A 160 20.81 8.35 6.94
C SER A 160 20.91 7.26 8.01
N ILE A 161 19.82 6.53 8.27
CA ILE A 161 19.72 5.51 9.33
C ILE A 161 19.02 4.24 8.82
N GLY A 162 19.42 3.80 7.63
CA GLY A 162 19.03 2.50 7.09
C GLY A 162 17.71 2.47 6.32
N GLY A 163 17.25 3.62 5.83
CA GLY A 163 16.18 3.69 4.82
C GLY A 163 16.64 3.15 3.45
N SER A 164 15.70 2.62 2.66
CA SER A 164 15.98 2.15 1.30
C SER A 164 15.76 3.24 0.25
N LEU A 165 16.65 3.28 -0.75
CA LEU A 165 16.37 3.97 -2.01
C LEU A 165 15.15 3.32 -2.71
N GLY A 166 14.53 4.06 -3.63
CA GLY A 166 13.35 3.60 -4.39
C GLY A 166 12.06 3.49 -3.58
N ARG A 167 12.02 4.02 -2.34
CA ARG A 167 10.82 3.97 -1.48
C ARG A 167 9.73 4.96 -1.91
N ILE A 168 10.11 6.16 -2.35
CA ILE A 168 9.18 7.27 -2.59
C ILE A 168 8.17 6.92 -3.69
N ASP A 169 8.64 6.32 -4.78
CA ASP A 169 7.84 5.95 -5.94
C ASP A 169 7.44 4.47 -5.98
N ALA A 170 7.76 3.69 -4.94
CA ALA A 170 7.57 2.23 -4.90
C ALA A 170 6.15 1.79 -5.26
N THR A 171 5.12 2.46 -4.73
CA THR A 171 3.72 2.16 -5.03
C THR A 171 3.41 2.37 -6.51
N SER A 172 3.78 3.52 -7.05
CA SER A 172 3.53 3.90 -8.45
C SER A 172 4.30 3.03 -9.42
N ARG A 173 5.56 2.72 -9.10
CA ARG A 173 6.43 1.86 -9.89
C ARG A 173 5.92 0.42 -9.90
N GLY A 174 5.43 -0.07 -8.76
CA GLY A 174 4.73 -1.35 -8.69
C GLY A 174 3.50 -1.39 -9.60
N ALA A 175 2.66 -0.35 -9.54
CA ALA A 175 1.48 -0.23 -10.41
C ALA A 175 1.86 -0.14 -11.90
N ALA A 176 2.94 0.58 -12.23
CA ALA A 176 3.42 0.69 -13.60
C ALA A 176 3.85 -0.68 -14.18
N TYR A 177 4.53 -1.51 -13.39
CA TYR A 177 4.90 -2.87 -13.81
C TYR A 177 3.68 -3.78 -14.01
N THR A 178 2.69 -3.72 -13.12
CA THR A 178 1.47 -4.53 -13.31
C THR A 178 0.64 -4.05 -14.50
N ILE A 179 0.56 -2.73 -14.73
CA ILE A 179 -0.04 -2.14 -15.94
C ILE A 179 0.66 -2.65 -17.20
N ARG A 180 2.00 -2.62 -17.23
CA ARG A 180 2.80 -3.14 -18.34
C ARG A 180 2.48 -4.61 -18.63
N GLU A 181 2.42 -5.44 -17.60
CA GLU A 181 2.09 -6.86 -17.80
C GLU A 181 0.63 -7.08 -18.21
N ALA A 182 -0.31 -6.28 -17.71
CA ALA A 182 -1.71 -6.31 -18.12
C ALA A 182 -1.87 -5.92 -19.60
N ALA A 183 -1.21 -4.85 -20.05
CA ALA A 183 -1.21 -4.41 -21.43
C ALA A 183 -0.70 -5.50 -22.39
N LYS A 184 0.42 -6.17 -22.03
CA LYS A 184 0.93 -7.32 -22.80
C LYS A 184 -0.10 -8.45 -22.94
N ARG A 185 -0.87 -8.75 -21.87
CA ARG A 185 -1.88 -9.81 -21.90
C ARG A 185 -3.07 -9.52 -22.79
N ILE A 186 -3.39 -8.25 -23.01
CA ILE A 186 -4.49 -7.84 -23.90
C ILE A 186 -4.00 -7.34 -25.27
N GLY A 187 -2.71 -7.56 -25.60
CA GLY A 187 -2.12 -7.16 -26.88
C GLY A 187 -2.09 -5.64 -27.10
N MET A 188 -1.96 -4.86 -26.03
CA MET A 188 -1.93 -3.40 -26.09
C MET A 188 -0.50 -2.87 -25.97
N GLU A 189 -0.09 -2.02 -26.93
CA GLU A 189 1.16 -1.27 -26.83
C GLU A 189 0.96 -0.05 -25.91
N LEU A 190 1.86 0.13 -24.93
CA LEU A 190 1.77 1.29 -24.02
C LEU A 190 2.20 2.60 -24.70
N LYS A 191 3.17 2.55 -25.61
CA LYS A 191 3.68 3.74 -26.28
C LYS A 191 2.55 4.42 -27.06
N GLY A 192 2.22 5.66 -26.72
CA GLY A 192 1.15 6.45 -27.33
C GLY A 192 -0.26 6.17 -26.81
N ALA A 193 -0.47 5.08 -26.07
CA ALA A 193 -1.73 4.79 -25.39
C ALA A 193 -2.02 5.82 -24.30
N THR A 194 -3.29 5.96 -23.95
CA THR A 194 -3.81 7.01 -23.07
C THR A 194 -4.05 6.50 -21.65
N ILE A 195 -3.73 7.34 -20.66
CA ILE A 195 -4.01 7.05 -19.26
C ILE A 195 -4.67 8.25 -18.57
N ALA A 196 -5.72 7.97 -17.79
CA ALA A 196 -6.34 8.92 -16.85
C ALA A 196 -6.03 8.49 -15.40
N ILE A 197 -5.58 9.42 -14.57
CA ILE A 197 -5.15 9.14 -13.19
C ILE A 197 -5.98 9.98 -12.22
N GLN A 198 -6.84 9.33 -11.45
CA GLN A 198 -7.62 10.03 -10.42
C GLN A 198 -6.77 10.19 -9.17
N GLY A 199 -6.53 11.41 -8.73
CA GLY A 199 -5.69 11.70 -7.56
C GLY A 199 -4.26 12.06 -7.95
N TYR A 200 -3.79 13.20 -7.43
CA TYR A 200 -2.46 13.76 -7.72
C TYR A 200 -1.65 13.95 -6.44
N GLY A 201 -1.74 12.99 -5.53
CA GLY A 201 -0.82 12.84 -4.41
C GLY A 201 0.46 12.12 -4.84
N ASN A 202 1.26 11.64 -3.89
CA ASN A 202 2.52 10.93 -4.17
C ASN A 202 2.34 9.79 -5.19
N ALA A 203 1.36 8.91 -4.98
CA ALA A 203 1.16 7.75 -5.86
C ALA A 203 0.72 8.15 -7.28
N GLY A 204 -0.27 9.03 -7.41
CA GLY A 204 -0.78 9.45 -8.71
C GLY A 204 0.21 10.28 -9.52
N TYR A 205 0.93 11.21 -8.89
CA TYR A 205 1.98 12.01 -9.55
C TYR A 205 3.11 11.11 -10.07
N HIS A 206 3.68 10.25 -9.22
CA HIS A 206 4.77 9.37 -9.65
C HIS A 206 4.30 8.37 -10.72
N LEU A 207 3.04 7.94 -10.69
CA LEU A 207 2.50 7.10 -11.76
C LEU A 207 2.41 7.88 -13.07
N ALA A 208 1.90 9.12 -13.06
CA ALA A 208 1.84 9.98 -14.24
C ALA A 208 3.24 10.19 -14.86
N LYS A 209 4.23 10.44 -14.01
CA LYS A 209 5.63 10.62 -14.42
C LYS A 209 6.21 9.33 -15.02
N ILE A 210 6.10 8.20 -14.33
CA ILE A 210 6.64 6.91 -14.80
C ILE A 210 5.97 6.47 -16.10
N MET A 211 4.63 6.55 -16.20
CA MET A 211 3.92 6.12 -17.40
C MET A 211 4.24 6.99 -18.62
N SER A 212 4.45 8.29 -18.44
CA SER A 212 4.84 9.19 -19.54
C SER A 212 6.32 9.06 -19.91
N GLU A 213 7.24 9.05 -18.94
CA GLU A 213 8.68 9.08 -19.20
C GLU A 213 9.25 7.71 -19.56
N GLU A 214 8.88 6.65 -18.84
CA GLU A 214 9.45 5.31 -19.03
C GLU A 214 8.63 4.51 -20.06
N PHE A 215 7.30 4.62 -20.02
CA PHE A 215 6.40 3.85 -20.89
C PHE A 215 5.86 4.61 -22.10
N LYS A 216 6.16 5.92 -22.20
CA LYS A 216 5.77 6.77 -23.33
C LYS A 216 4.25 6.80 -23.57
N MET A 217 3.46 6.63 -22.52
CA MET A 217 2.01 6.84 -22.56
C MET A 217 1.69 8.34 -22.58
N ARG A 218 0.51 8.69 -23.11
CA ARG A 218 -0.07 10.03 -22.98
C ARG A 218 -0.92 10.09 -21.72
N VAL A 219 -0.48 10.86 -20.74
CA VAL A 219 -1.29 11.18 -19.56
C VAL A 219 -2.30 12.25 -19.97
N VAL A 220 -3.52 11.85 -20.31
CA VAL A 220 -4.51 12.78 -20.88
C VAL A 220 -5.38 13.45 -19.81
N ALA A 221 -5.48 12.86 -18.62
CA ALA A 221 -6.21 13.44 -17.51
C ALA A 221 -5.59 13.13 -16.15
N VAL A 222 -5.60 14.11 -15.26
CA VAL A 222 -5.27 13.94 -13.84
C VAL A 222 -6.23 14.74 -12.97
N SER A 223 -6.42 14.34 -11.71
CA SER A 223 -7.25 15.08 -10.76
C SER A 223 -6.68 15.17 -9.36
N ASP A 224 -7.15 16.13 -8.58
CA ASP A 224 -7.02 16.14 -7.13
C ASP A 224 -8.39 16.25 -6.44
N SER A 225 -8.39 16.58 -5.14
CA SER A 225 -9.62 16.67 -4.35
C SER A 225 -10.58 17.77 -4.81
N LYS A 226 -10.12 18.77 -5.57
CA LYS A 226 -10.93 19.91 -6.02
C LYS A 226 -11.49 19.75 -7.43
N GLY A 227 -10.91 18.86 -8.25
CA GLY A 227 -11.33 18.60 -9.62
C GLY A 227 -10.22 17.99 -10.47
N GLY A 228 -10.49 17.81 -11.76
CA GLY A 228 -9.54 17.29 -12.74
C GLY A 228 -9.27 18.25 -13.89
N ILE A 229 -8.25 17.90 -14.65
CA ILE A 229 -7.85 18.56 -15.90
C ILE A 229 -7.68 17.52 -16.99
N TYR A 230 -8.02 17.89 -18.22
CA TYR A 230 -7.95 17.04 -19.41
C TYR A 230 -7.23 17.76 -20.54
N ASN A 231 -6.28 17.07 -21.17
CA ASN A 231 -5.67 17.49 -22.42
C ASN A 231 -5.41 16.23 -23.30
N PRO A 232 -6.08 16.08 -24.46
CA PRO A 232 -5.89 14.92 -25.34
C PRO A 232 -4.47 14.79 -25.91
N ASP A 233 -3.72 15.89 -25.98
CA ASP A 233 -2.34 15.91 -26.45
C ASP A 233 -1.34 15.45 -25.37
N GLY A 234 -1.81 15.36 -24.12
CA GLY A 234 -1.04 14.91 -22.96
C GLY A 234 -0.65 16.03 -22.00
N LEU A 235 -0.47 15.65 -20.73
CA LEU A 235 -0.08 16.50 -19.62
C LEU A 235 1.35 16.15 -19.19
N ASN A 236 2.18 17.17 -18.97
CA ASN A 236 3.50 16.98 -18.35
C ASN A 236 3.32 16.86 -16.83
N ALA A 237 3.77 15.74 -16.26
CA ALA A 237 3.54 15.44 -14.85
C ALA A 237 4.21 16.45 -13.89
N ASP A 238 5.43 16.90 -14.22
CA ASP A 238 6.21 17.83 -13.39
C ASP A 238 5.61 19.24 -13.45
N ASP A 239 5.20 19.69 -14.65
CA ASP A 239 4.58 21.00 -14.82
C ASP A 239 3.24 21.10 -14.07
N VAL A 240 2.41 20.05 -14.13
CA VAL A 240 1.16 19.98 -13.36
C VAL A 240 1.43 19.94 -11.85
N LEU A 241 2.48 19.26 -11.40
CA LEU A 241 2.85 19.24 -9.98
C LEU A 241 3.30 20.63 -9.51
N LYS A 242 4.09 21.33 -10.32
CA LYS A 242 4.51 22.70 -10.06
C LYS A 242 3.29 23.62 -9.95
N TRP A 243 2.40 23.56 -10.93
CA TRP A 243 1.14 24.33 -10.92
C TRP A 243 0.31 24.06 -9.66
N LYS A 244 0.14 22.80 -9.29
CA LYS A 244 -0.59 22.41 -8.08
C LYS A 244 0.07 22.95 -6.81
N SER A 245 1.40 23.00 -6.77
CA SER A 245 2.15 23.51 -5.62
C SER A 245 1.99 25.03 -5.47
N GLU A 246 1.88 25.76 -6.59
CA GLU A 246 1.71 27.21 -6.63
C GLU A 246 0.25 27.65 -6.37
N THR A 247 -0.73 26.91 -6.89
CA THR A 247 -2.15 27.30 -6.84
C THR A 247 -2.97 26.50 -5.82
N GLY A 248 -2.40 25.43 -5.26
CA GLY A 248 -3.07 24.50 -4.36
C GLY A 248 -4.10 23.59 -5.02
N SER A 249 -4.10 23.47 -6.36
CA SER A 249 -5.01 22.63 -7.14
C SER A 249 -4.44 22.30 -8.52
N VAL A 250 -4.81 21.18 -9.14
CA VAL A 250 -4.51 20.95 -10.58
C VAL A 250 -5.38 21.79 -11.52
N LYS A 251 -6.52 22.30 -11.03
CA LYS A 251 -7.49 23.08 -11.83
C LYS A 251 -6.86 24.32 -12.46
N ASP A 252 -7.42 24.72 -13.58
CA ASP A 252 -7.02 25.92 -14.34
C ASP A 252 -5.58 25.86 -14.90
N TYR A 253 -5.01 24.64 -14.98
CA TYR A 253 -3.71 24.42 -15.61
C TYR A 253 -3.73 24.91 -17.08
N PRO A 254 -2.77 25.75 -17.50
CA PRO A 254 -2.75 26.32 -18.84
C PRO A 254 -2.78 25.26 -19.95
N GLY A 255 -3.70 25.43 -20.91
CA GLY A 255 -3.84 24.52 -22.05
C GLY A 255 -4.57 23.21 -21.75
N ALA A 256 -5.13 23.04 -20.54
CA ALA A 256 -6.02 21.93 -20.22
C ALA A 256 -7.47 22.41 -20.00
N THR A 257 -8.42 21.51 -20.22
CA THR A 257 -9.84 21.72 -19.93
C THR A 257 -10.15 21.19 -18.54
N ASN A 258 -10.79 22.01 -17.70
CA ASN A 258 -11.26 21.55 -16.40
C ASN A 258 -12.37 20.51 -16.54
N ILE A 259 -12.28 19.43 -15.77
CA ILE A 259 -13.30 18.38 -15.65
C ILE A 259 -13.51 18.03 -14.17
N THR A 260 -14.59 17.33 -13.87
CA THR A 260 -14.86 16.78 -12.54
C THR A 260 -14.14 15.44 -12.35
N ASN A 261 -14.02 15.01 -11.09
CA ASN A 261 -13.53 13.66 -10.78
C ASN A 261 -14.42 12.56 -11.37
N LYS A 262 -15.74 12.79 -11.48
CA LYS A 262 -16.68 11.85 -12.10
C LYS A 262 -16.44 11.74 -13.59
N GLU A 263 -16.36 12.87 -14.29
CA GLU A 263 -16.06 12.89 -15.73
C GLU A 263 -14.73 12.21 -16.05
N LEU A 264 -13.70 12.38 -15.21
CA LEU A 264 -12.40 11.71 -15.38
C LEU A 264 -12.54 10.18 -15.41
N LEU A 265 -13.35 9.59 -14.52
CA LEU A 265 -13.56 8.15 -14.43
C LEU A 265 -14.30 7.56 -15.65
N GLU A 266 -15.03 8.40 -16.38
CA GLU A 266 -15.88 8.02 -17.52
C GLU A 266 -15.23 8.38 -18.88
N LEU A 267 -14.00 8.89 -18.86
CA LEU A 267 -13.23 9.19 -20.09
C LEU A 267 -12.94 7.92 -20.90
N GLU A 268 -12.94 8.09 -22.21
CA GLU A 268 -12.48 7.06 -23.14
C GLU A 268 -10.95 7.09 -23.18
N VAL A 269 -10.33 6.24 -22.36
CA VAL A 269 -8.88 6.06 -22.26
C VAL A 269 -8.53 4.59 -22.32
N ASP A 270 -7.29 4.26 -22.63
CA ASP A 270 -6.84 2.85 -22.61
C ASP A 270 -6.75 2.33 -21.17
N ILE A 271 -6.29 3.18 -20.24
CA ILE A 271 -6.04 2.83 -18.84
C ILE A 271 -6.64 3.88 -17.91
N LEU A 272 -7.40 3.43 -16.91
CA LEU A 272 -7.87 4.25 -15.81
C LEU A 272 -7.16 3.82 -14.52
N ALA A 273 -6.58 4.76 -13.79
CA ALA A 273 -5.87 4.50 -12.54
C ALA A 273 -6.46 5.31 -11.37
N PRO A 274 -7.42 4.76 -10.62
CA PRO A 274 -7.89 5.35 -9.37
C PRO A 274 -6.79 5.32 -8.29
N ALA A 275 -6.27 6.49 -7.91
CA ALA A 275 -5.15 6.69 -6.99
C ALA A 275 -5.47 7.71 -5.87
N ALA A 276 -6.75 7.92 -5.57
CA ALA A 276 -7.23 8.92 -4.60
C ALA A 276 -7.85 8.30 -3.33
N ILE A 277 -9.12 7.92 -3.40
CA ILE A 277 -9.94 7.43 -2.27
C ILE A 277 -10.65 6.13 -2.64
N GLU A 278 -11.26 5.48 -1.66
CA GLU A 278 -12.08 4.27 -1.80
C GLU A 278 -13.45 4.56 -2.42
N ASN A 279 -14.11 3.52 -2.96
CA ASN A 279 -15.50 3.53 -3.45
C ASN A 279 -15.81 4.62 -4.49
N VAL A 280 -14.89 4.87 -5.42
CA VAL A 280 -15.05 5.87 -6.49
C VAL A 280 -15.68 5.29 -7.75
N ILE A 281 -15.52 3.99 -7.98
CA ILE A 281 -16.22 3.24 -9.01
C ILE A 281 -17.20 2.30 -8.31
N THR A 282 -18.49 2.57 -8.48
CA THR A 282 -19.60 1.90 -7.82
C THR A 282 -20.60 1.40 -8.87
N HIS A 283 -21.65 0.72 -8.41
CA HIS A 283 -22.78 0.35 -9.28
C HIS A 283 -23.34 1.54 -10.11
N GLU A 284 -23.24 2.78 -9.60
CA GLU A 284 -23.81 3.96 -10.27
C GLU A 284 -23.02 4.41 -11.52
N ASN A 285 -21.72 4.15 -11.59
CA ASN A 285 -20.86 4.66 -12.68
C ASN A 285 -20.01 3.58 -13.36
N ALA A 286 -19.99 2.33 -12.87
CA ALA A 286 -19.22 1.24 -13.49
C ALA A 286 -19.60 1.00 -14.96
N ASP A 287 -20.87 1.18 -15.30
CA ASP A 287 -21.34 1.04 -16.70
C ASP A 287 -20.83 2.17 -17.61
N ASN A 288 -20.47 3.33 -17.04
CA ASN A 288 -19.91 4.46 -17.78
C ASN A 288 -18.39 4.37 -17.95
N VAL A 289 -17.70 3.46 -17.24
CA VAL A 289 -16.25 3.28 -17.39
C VAL A 289 -15.95 2.69 -18.78
N LYS A 290 -15.08 3.37 -19.54
CA LYS A 290 -14.71 2.99 -20.92
C LYS A 290 -13.29 2.43 -21.05
N ALA A 291 -12.54 2.41 -19.96
CA ALA A 291 -11.16 1.95 -19.97
C ALA A 291 -11.04 0.44 -20.23
N ARG A 292 -9.95 0.03 -20.90
CA ARG A 292 -9.65 -1.39 -21.14
C ARG A 292 -8.99 -2.03 -19.92
N ILE A 293 -8.22 -1.25 -19.17
CA ILE A 293 -7.57 -1.65 -17.92
C ILE A 293 -7.97 -0.66 -16.82
N VAL A 294 -8.34 -1.19 -15.66
CA VAL A 294 -8.51 -0.41 -14.43
C VAL A 294 -7.44 -0.84 -13.43
N ALA A 295 -6.50 0.05 -13.13
CA ALA A 295 -5.39 -0.19 -12.21
C ALA A 295 -5.69 0.44 -10.85
N GLU A 296 -6.04 -0.38 -9.85
CA GLU A 296 -6.48 0.09 -8.54
C GLU A 296 -5.26 0.50 -7.69
N VAL A 297 -4.80 1.73 -7.84
CA VAL A 297 -3.62 2.23 -7.09
C VAL A 297 -3.99 2.56 -5.64
N ALA A 298 -5.18 3.14 -5.44
CA ALA A 298 -5.77 3.30 -4.10
C ALA A 298 -6.21 1.94 -3.52
N ASN A 299 -6.45 1.88 -2.22
CA ASN A 299 -7.09 0.69 -1.63
C ASN A 299 -8.61 0.82 -1.77
N GLY A 300 -9.28 -0.25 -2.21
CA GLY A 300 -10.73 -0.31 -2.39
C GLY A 300 -11.38 0.77 -3.27
N PRO A 301 -10.80 1.23 -4.40
CA PRO A 301 -11.46 2.25 -5.22
C PRO A 301 -12.70 1.72 -5.98
N VAL A 302 -12.85 0.40 -6.11
CA VAL A 302 -13.95 -0.27 -6.82
C VAL A 302 -14.76 -1.10 -5.83
N THR A 303 -16.10 -0.99 -5.86
CA THR A 303 -16.99 -1.78 -5.01
C THR A 303 -17.21 -3.19 -5.60
N PRO A 304 -17.63 -4.19 -4.80
CA PRO A 304 -17.94 -5.53 -5.31
C PRO A 304 -18.99 -5.53 -6.42
N GLU A 305 -20.01 -4.66 -6.33
CA GLU A 305 -21.06 -4.55 -7.36
C GLU A 305 -20.49 -3.99 -8.66
N ALA A 306 -19.52 -3.07 -8.58
CA ALA A 306 -18.82 -2.56 -9.75
C ALA A 306 -17.87 -3.59 -10.36
N ASP A 307 -17.22 -4.44 -9.55
CA ASP A 307 -16.39 -5.54 -10.06
C ASP A 307 -17.17 -6.45 -11.01
N GLU A 308 -18.42 -6.80 -10.68
CA GLU A 308 -19.28 -7.63 -11.53
C GLU A 308 -19.54 -6.98 -12.90
N ILE A 309 -19.94 -5.70 -12.90
CA ILE A 309 -20.22 -4.93 -14.11
C ILE A 309 -18.96 -4.81 -14.99
N LEU A 310 -17.82 -4.43 -14.39
CA LEU A 310 -16.56 -4.27 -15.12
C LEU A 310 -16.05 -5.60 -15.68
N TYR A 311 -16.22 -6.70 -14.94
CA TYR A 311 -15.84 -8.04 -15.38
C TYR A 311 -16.67 -8.52 -16.57
N GLU A 312 -17.99 -8.30 -16.55
CA GLU A 312 -18.89 -8.63 -17.65
C GLU A 312 -18.57 -7.82 -18.92
N LYS A 313 -18.16 -6.55 -18.76
CA LYS A 313 -17.69 -5.69 -19.86
C LYS A 313 -16.32 -6.10 -20.40
N GLY A 314 -15.65 -7.08 -19.80
CA GLY A 314 -14.33 -7.54 -20.23
C GLY A 314 -13.19 -6.59 -19.88
N ILE A 315 -13.41 -5.67 -18.93
CA ILE A 315 -12.40 -4.72 -18.45
C ILE A 315 -11.42 -5.50 -17.55
N LEU A 316 -10.12 -5.36 -17.81
CA LEU A 316 -9.11 -6.02 -17.02
C LEU A 316 -8.78 -5.18 -15.78
N GLN A 317 -9.30 -5.58 -14.63
CA GLN A 317 -8.94 -4.98 -13.35
C GLN A 317 -7.63 -5.57 -12.80
N ILE A 318 -6.77 -4.68 -12.28
CA ILE A 318 -5.61 -5.04 -11.47
C ILE A 318 -5.99 -4.73 -10.01
N PRO A 319 -6.27 -5.76 -9.18
CA PRO A 319 -6.78 -5.56 -7.82
C PRO A 319 -5.83 -4.75 -6.96
N ASP A 320 -6.38 -3.91 -6.10
CA ASP A 320 -5.64 -2.98 -5.24
C ASP A 320 -4.41 -3.56 -4.55
N PHE A 321 -4.58 -4.63 -3.74
CA PHE A 321 -3.50 -5.20 -2.95
C PHE A 321 -2.45 -5.95 -3.78
N LEU A 322 -2.66 -6.12 -5.08
CA LEU A 322 -1.66 -6.52 -6.07
C LEU A 322 -1.04 -5.29 -6.75
N CYS A 323 -1.88 -4.37 -7.25
CA CYS A 323 -1.47 -3.20 -8.02
C CYS A 323 -0.53 -2.29 -7.21
N ASN A 324 -0.91 -1.97 -5.97
CA ASN A 324 -0.18 -1.06 -5.10
C ASN A 324 0.81 -1.78 -4.15
N ALA A 325 1.13 -3.05 -4.45
CA ALA A 325 1.99 -3.89 -3.61
C ALA A 325 3.48 -3.54 -3.68
N GLY A 326 3.87 -2.62 -4.56
CA GLY A 326 5.26 -2.16 -4.63
C GLY A 326 5.75 -1.53 -3.33
N GLY A 327 4.87 -0.82 -2.60
CA GLY A 327 5.22 -0.24 -1.30
C GLY A 327 5.61 -1.28 -0.24
N VAL A 328 4.88 -2.39 -0.11
CA VAL A 328 5.24 -3.47 0.84
C VAL A 328 6.48 -4.24 0.36
N THR A 329 6.67 -4.36 -0.95
CA THR A 329 7.81 -5.06 -1.55
C THR A 329 9.13 -4.30 -1.32
N VAL A 330 9.14 -2.98 -1.53
CA VAL A 330 10.32 -2.16 -1.22
C VAL A 330 10.55 -2.02 0.29
N SER A 331 9.47 -2.02 1.09
CA SER A 331 9.60 -2.12 2.55
C SER A 331 10.24 -3.45 2.99
N TYR A 332 9.94 -4.57 2.31
CA TYR A 332 10.64 -5.83 2.51
C TYR A 332 12.13 -5.73 2.10
N PHE A 333 12.45 -5.08 0.98
CA PHE A 333 13.84 -4.86 0.58
C PHE A 333 14.60 -4.01 1.60
N GLU A 334 13.98 -2.98 2.17
CA GLU A 334 14.56 -2.20 3.26
C GLU A 334 14.89 -3.11 4.45
N TRP A 335 13.98 -4.01 4.84
CA TRP A 335 14.26 -4.97 5.91
C TRP A 335 15.43 -5.90 5.56
N VAL A 336 15.47 -6.47 4.35
CA VAL A 336 16.58 -7.33 3.88
C VAL A 336 17.92 -6.59 3.97
N GLN A 337 18.00 -5.35 3.48
CA GLN A 337 19.22 -4.54 3.55
C GLN A 337 19.66 -4.30 5.00
N ASN A 338 18.71 -4.04 5.90
CA ASN A 338 19.01 -3.78 7.31
C ASN A 338 19.48 -5.02 8.07
N ILE A 339 18.88 -6.20 7.84
CA ILE A 339 19.31 -7.43 8.52
C ILE A 339 20.62 -8.01 7.94
N THR A 340 20.95 -7.68 6.69
CA THR A 340 22.20 -8.12 6.04
C THR A 340 23.35 -7.12 6.17
N GLY A 341 23.04 -5.85 6.44
CA GLY A 341 24.02 -4.76 6.45
C GLY A 341 24.50 -4.33 5.06
N LEU A 342 23.86 -4.80 3.98
CA LEU A 342 24.24 -4.50 2.59
C LEU A 342 23.14 -3.69 1.90
N TYR A 343 23.44 -2.45 1.54
CA TYR A 343 22.49 -1.53 0.89
C TYR A 343 22.61 -1.55 -0.63
N TRP A 344 21.47 -1.37 -1.30
CA TRP A 344 21.35 -1.46 -2.75
C TRP A 344 21.21 -0.08 -3.40
N SER A 345 21.63 0.02 -4.66
CA SER A 345 21.31 1.18 -5.50
C SER A 345 19.81 1.22 -5.84
N ALA A 346 19.32 2.38 -6.29
CA ALA A 346 17.95 2.51 -6.78
C ALA A 346 17.67 1.53 -7.94
N ASP A 347 18.60 1.38 -8.87
CA ASP A 347 18.46 0.48 -10.02
C ASP A 347 18.29 -0.98 -9.60
N GLU A 348 19.06 -1.44 -8.61
CA GLU A 348 18.96 -2.80 -8.09
C GLU A 348 17.62 -3.01 -7.34
N VAL A 349 17.14 -2.00 -6.61
CA VAL A 349 15.80 -2.01 -6.00
C VAL A 349 14.72 -2.11 -7.06
N TYR A 350 14.81 -1.32 -8.13
CA TYR A 350 13.82 -1.32 -9.22
C TYR A 350 13.80 -2.63 -10.00
N ARG A 351 14.97 -3.20 -10.32
CA ARG A 351 15.08 -4.49 -10.99
C ARG A 351 14.42 -5.61 -10.17
N ARG A 352 14.72 -5.68 -8.86
CA ARG A 352 14.10 -6.67 -7.96
C ARG A 352 12.61 -6.44 -7.77
N LEU A 353 12.17 -5.19 -7.75
CA LEU A 353 10.75 -4.83 -7.67
C LEU A 353 10.01 -5.33 -8.92
N ASP A 354 10.56 -5.09 -10.11
CA ASP A 354 10.00 -5.55 -11.38
C ASP A 354 9.80 -7.08 -11.37
N GLU A 355 10.86 -7.84 -11.03
CA GLU A 355 10.80 -9.30 -10.95
C GLU A 355 9.68 -9.81 -10.03
N LYS A 356 9.53 -9.19 -8.85
CA LYS A 356 8.48 -9.55 -7.89
C LYS A 356 7.08 -9.21 -8.38
N MET A 357 6.88 -7.99 -8.89
CA MET A 357 5.57 -7.53 -9.37
C MET A 357 5.11 -8.30 -10.61
N THR A 358 6.02 -8.54 -11.56
CA THR A 358 5.77 -9.31 -12.78
C THR A 358 5.35 -10.75 -12.47
N LYS A 359 6.10 -11.42 -11.57
CA LYS A 359 5.75 -12.77 -11.12
C LYS A 359 4.36 -12.81 -10.48
N ALA A 360 4.11 -11.93 -9.50
CA ALA A 360 2.84 -11.89 -8.79
C ALA A 360 1.65 -11.61 -9.72
N PHE A 361 1.81 -10.67 -10.66
CA PHE A 361 0.78 -10.38 -11.67
C PHE A 361 0.46 -11.62 -12.51
N HIS A 362 1.47 -12.32 -13.02
CA HIS A 362 1.26 -13.50 -13.86
C HIS A 362 0.61 -14.66 -13.11
N GLU A 363 0.95 -14.90 -11.84
CA GLU A 363 0.30 -15.93 -11.04
C GLU A 363 -1.20 -15.63 -10.86
N VAL A 364 -1.55 -14.39 -10.50
CA VAL A 364 -2.95 -13.95 -10.36
C VAL A 364 -3.69 -14.04 -11.69
N TYR A 365 -3.11 -13.51 -12.77
CA TYR A 365 -3.71 -13.51 -14.10
C TYR A 365 -3.96 -14.93 -14.62
N THR A 366 -2.96 -15.80 -14.50
CA THR A 366 -3.06 -17.19 -14.96
C THR A 366 -4.18 -17.91 -14.23
N LEU A 367 -4.24 -17.80 -12.90
CA LEU A 367 -5.31 -18.41 -12.11
C LEU A 367 -6.70 -17.86 -12.46
N SER A 368 -6.82 -16.54 -12.66
CA SER A 368 -8.07 -15.89 -13.08
C SER A 368 -8.57 -16.48 -14.40
N ARG A 369 -7.68 -16.72 -15.38
CA ARG A 369 -8.04 -17.28 -16.68
C ARG A 369 -8.38 -18.77 -16.59
N GLU A 370 -7.55 -19.57 -15.92
CA GLU A 370 -7.75 -21.01 -15.78
C GLU A 370 -9.07 -21.36 -15.11
N ARG A 371 -9.46 -20.57 -14.09
CA ARG A 371 -10.69 -20.80 -13.33
C ARG A 371 -11.86 -19.90 -13.73
N LYS A 372 -11.70 -19.08 -14.78
CA LYS A 372 -12.70 -18.12 -15.27
C LYS A 372 -13.34 -17.31 -14.13
N MET A 373 -12.49 -16.63 -13.36
CA MET A 373 -12.91 -15.81 -12.21
C MET A 373 -12.35 -14.39 -12.31
N HIS A 374 -12.92 -13.49 -11.52
CA HIS A 374 -12.42 -12.12 -11.41
C HIS A 374 -10.96 -12.10 -10.89
N MET A 375 -10.18 -11.10 -11.28
CA MET A 375 -8.78 -10.97 -10.85
C MET A 375 -8.67 -10.80 -9.33
N ARG A 376 -9.64 -10.13 -8.69
CA ARG A 376 -9.67 -9.94 -7.24
C ARG A 376 -9.82 -11.28 -6.51
N ASP A 377 -10.73 -12.13 -6.98
CA ASP A 377 -10.92 -13.47 -6.42
C ASP A 377 -9.67 -14.34 -6.59
N ALA A 378 -9.06 -14.30 -7.78
CA ALA A 378 -7.82 -15.03 -8.04
C ALA A 378 -6.69 -14.59 -7.10
N ALA A 379 -6.56 -13.29 -6.86
CA ALA A 379 -5.57 -12.74 -5.92
C ALA A 379 -5.82 -13.24 -4.49
N TYR A 380 -7.08 -13.27 -4.03
CA TYR A 380 -7.43 -13.82 -2.72
C TYR A 380 -7.17 -15.32 -2.62
N VAL A 381 -7.51 -16.09 -3.66
CA VAL A 381 -7.23 -17.54 -3.69
C VAL A 381 -5.75 -17.82 -3.51
N ILE A 382 -4.88 -17.12 -4.25
CA ILE A 382 -3.42 -17.29 -4.13
C ILE A 382 -2.94 -16.92 -2.72
N ALA A 383 -3.39 -15.76 -2.22
CA ALA A 383 -2.97 -15.27 -0.92
C ALA A 383 -3.38 -16.20 0.22
N VAL A 384 -4.66 -16.61 0.26
CA VAL A 384 -5.21 -17.52 1.28
C VAL A 384 -4.56 -18.90 1.18
N GLU A 385 -4.37 -19.43 -0.03
CA GLU A 385 -3.72 -20.72 -0.24
C GLU A 385 -2.28 -20.75 0.27
N ARG A 386 -1.51 -19.68 0.03
CA ARG A 386 -0.13 -19.55 0.53
C ARG A 386 -0.04 -19.55 2.04
N VAL A 387 -0.97 -18.90 2.73
CA VAL A 387 -1.02 -18.85 4.20
C VAL A 387 -1.51 -20.19 4.75
N TYR A 388 -2.57 -20.74 4.16
CA TYR A 388 -3.14 -22.02 4.54
C TYR A 388 -2.12 -23.17 4.42
N ARG A 389 -1.36 -23.24 3.32
CA ARG A 389 -0.28 -24.22 3.15
C ARG A 389 0.78 -24.10 4.25
N ALA A 390 1.22 -22.88 4.56
CA ALA A 390 2.18 -22.66 5.63
C ALA A 390 1.64 -23.06 7.02
N MET A 391 0.35 -22.91 7.27
CA MET A 391 -0.30 -23.39 8.50
C MET A 391 -0.35 -24.91 8.57
N LEU A 392 -0.64 -25.58 7.45
CA LEU A 392 -0.63 -27.05 7.34
C LEU A 392 0.77 -27.62 7.55
N ASP A 393 1.77 -27.07 6.87
CA ASP A 393 3.16 -27.55 6.95
C ASP A 393 3.75 -27.40 8.36
N ARG A 394 3.29 -26.38 9.11
CA ARG A 394 3.63 -26.18 10.54
C ARG A 394 2.77 -26.99 11.50
N GLY A 395 1.77 -27.71 11.00
CA GLY A 395 0.86 -28.54 11.80
C GLY A 395 -0.12 -27.76 12.68
N TRP A 396 -0.39 -26.48 12.38
CA TRP A 396 -1.33 -25.66 13.16
C TRP A 396 -2.79 -26.07 12.97
N VAL A 397 -3.11 -26.63 11.80
CA VAL A 397 -4.42 -27.16 11.43
C VAL A 397 -4.21 -28.49 10.71
N LYS A 398 -5.23 -29.34 10.66
CA LYS A 398 -5.20 -30.61 9.93
C LYS A 398 -6.08 -30.52 8.68
N GLN A 399 -5.81 -31.38 7.70
CA GLN A 399 -6.54 -31.43 6.42
C GLN A 399 -7.98 -31.89 6.61
#